data_AF-A0A836UEA7-F1
#
_entry.id   AF-A0A836UEA7-F1
#
_cell.length_a   1.000
_cell.length_b   1.000
_cell.length_c   1.000
_cell.angle_alpha   90.00
_cell.angle_beta   90.00
_cell.angle_gamma   90.00
#
_symmetry.space_group_name_H-M   'P 1'
#
loop_
_entity.id
_entity.type
_entity.pdbx_description
1 polymer ?
#
loop_
_entity_poly.entity_id
_entity_poly.type
_entity_poly.pdbx_seq_one_letter_code
_entity_poly.pdbx_strand_id
1 'polypeptide(L)'
;MTTLPRFRFNEQAVDASPAALGPLRSSTDALEDRGELHQRMALDGYLFLPGLLDPDQVQAARTSSLERLAEQDLFLPGHPLDEALLKPGVDMRSAGYAALDSTPRLTISPCSICSTPAT
;
A
#
# COMPACT_ATOMS: atom_id res chain seq x y z
N MET A 1 19.11 25.83 -0.75
CA MET A 1 19.04 24.46 -0.17
C MET A 1 17.88 24.45 0.81
N THR A 2 16.80 23.74 0.51
CA THR A 2 15.61 23.69 1.37
C THR A 2 15.89 22.73 2.53
N THR A 3 15.84 23.22 3.77
CA THR A 3 15.91 22.35 4.95
C THR A 3 14.64 21.50 5.01
N LEU A 4 14.78 20.18 5.02
CA LEU A 4 13.65 19.27 5.17
C LEU A 4 13.10 19.35 6.61
N PRO A 5 11.77 19.23 6.81
CA PRO A 5 11.18 19.21 8.13
C PRO A 5 11.64 17.98 8.92
N ARG A 6 11.55 18.04 10.25
CA ARG A 6 11.90 16.91 11.10
C ARG A 6 10.83 15.82 11.00
N PHE A 7 11.19 14.66 10.47
CA PHE A 7 10.31 13.49 10.38
C PHE A 7 10.36 12.64 11.67
N ARG A 8 9.23 12.01 12.02
CA ARG A 8 9.12 11.04 13.11
C ARG A 8 8.33 9.81 12.69
N PHE A 9 8.71 8.65 13.22
CA PHE A 9 7.98 7.40 13.12
C PHE A 9 7.88 6.79 14.51
N ASN A 10 6.66 6.51 15.00
CA ASN A 10 6.43 6.08 16.39
C ASN A 10 7.15 6.95 17.43
N GLU A 11 6.99 8.28 17.32
CA GLU A 11 7.65 9.28 18.18
C GLU A 11 9.19 9.35 18.05
N GLN A 12 9.83 8.38 17.40
CA GLN A 12 11.27 8.38 17.15
C GLN A 12 11.60 9.29 15.99
N ALA A 13 12.68 10.08 16.12
CA ALA A 13 13.15 10.92 15.03
C ALA A 13 13.76 10.04 13.93
N VAL A 14 13.37 10.32 12.69
CA VAL A 14 13.93 9.65 11.50
C VAL A 14 15.18 10.41 11.08
N ASP A 15 16.24 9.68 10.72
CA ASP A 15 17.41 10.29 10.10
C ASP A 15 17.03 10.84 8.71
N ALA A 16 17.05 12.17 8.59
CA ALA A 16 16.75 12.88 7.35
C ALA A 16 18.02 13.24 6.55
N SER A 17 19.17 12.64 6.90
CA SER A 17 20.40 12.77 6.12
C SER A 17 20.18 12.25 4.69
N PRO A 18 20.85 12.82 3.67
CA PRO A 18 20.70 12.36 2.29
C PRO A 18 21.06 10.89 2.04
N ALA A 19 21.83 10.28 2.95
CA ALA A 19 22.19 8.87 2.89
C ALA A 19 21.06 7.95 3.37
N ALA A 20 20.18 8.44 4.27
CA ALA A 20 19.07 7.67 4.85
C ALA A 20 17.71 8.01 4.22
N LEU A 21 17.55 9.24 3.70
CA LEU A 21 16.29 9.71 3.12
C LEU A 21 16.54 10.38 1.77
N GLY A 22 15.87 9.87 0.75
CA GLY A 22 15.96 10.38 -0.62
C GLY A 22 14.66 10.15 -1.41
N PRO A 23 14.52 10.78 -2.58
CA PRO A 23 13.38 10.55 -3.45
C PRO A 23 13.37 9.12 -3.98
N LEU A 24 12.18 8.55 -4.18
CA LEU A 24 12.02 7.26 -4.86
C LEU A 24 12.20 7.45 -6.37
N ARG A 25 12.95 6.54 -7.00
CA ARG A 25 13.08 6.49 -8.46
C ARG A 25 11.78 5.95 -9.07
N SER A 26 11.09 6.77 -9.86
CA SER A 26 9.94 6.29 -10.65
C SER A 26 10.40 5.24 -11.66
N SER A 27 9.59 4.19 -11.82
CA SER A 27 9.80 3.15 -12.83
C SER A 27 8.71 3.08 -13.90
N THR A 28 7.87 4.11 -13.97
CA THR A 28 6.80 4.20 -14.99
C THR A 28 7.34 4.22 -16.43
N ASP A 29 8.58 4.69 -16.63
CA ASP A 29 9.26 4.70 -17.94
C ASP A 29 9.58 3.30 -18.47
N ALA A 30 9.66 2.30 -17.60
CA ALA A 30 10.01 0.93 -17.92
C ALA A 30 8.81 -0.04 -17.90
N LEU A 31 7.57 0.46 -17.93
CA LEU A 31 6.36 -0.39 -17.80
C LEU A 31 6.30 -1.54 -18.82
N GLU A 32 6.74 -1.28 -20.05
CA GLU A 32 6.75 -2.27 -21.14
C GLU A 32 8.08 -3.03 -21.24
N ASP A 33 9.04 -2.76 -20.36
CA ASP A 33 10.36 -3.41 -20.33
C ASP A 33 10.52 -4.24 -19.05
N ARG A 34 10.08 -5.50 -19.14
CA ARG A 34 10.22 -6.48 -18.06
C ARG A 34 11.67 -6.66 -17.61
N GLY A 35 12.64 -6.58 -18.53
CA GLY A 35 14.06 -6.79 -18.22
C GLY A 35 14.58 -5.69 -17.31
N GLU A 36 14.31 -4.44 -17.67
CA GLU A 36 14.67 -3.26 -16.88
C GLU A 36 13.96 -3.25 -15.52
N LEU A 37 12.68 -3.62 -15.45
CA LEU A 37 11.95 -3.72 -14.18
C LEU A 37 12.59 -4.75 -13.24
N HIS A 38 12.98 -5.91 -13.75
CA HIS A 38 13.67 -6.93 -12.96
C HIS A 38 15.05 -6.45 -12.50
N GLN A 39 15.79 -5.76 -13.37
CA GLN A 39 17.08 -5.19 -13.03
C GLN A 39 16.97 -4.13 -11.93
N ARG A 40 15.99 -3.23 -12.00
CA ARG A 40 15.72 -2.23 -10.95
C ARG A 40 15.32 -2.89 -9.64
N MET A 41 14.45 -3.89 -9.66
CA MET A 41 14.11 -4.63 -8.45
C MET A 41 15.35 -5.28 -7.81
N ALA A 42 16.26 -5.85 -8.61
CA ALA A 42 17.48 -6.47 -8.11
C ALA A 42 18.50 -5.47 -7.56
N LEU A 43 18.61 -4.27 -8.15
CA LEU A 43 19.59 -3.25 -7.75
C LEU A 43 19.07 -2.35 -6.63
N ASP A 44 17.85 -1.83 -6.79
CA ASP A 44 17.25 -0.84 -5.89
C ASP A 44 16.46 -1.52 -4.76
N GLY A 45 16.02 -2.78 -4.94
CA GLY A 45 15.23 -3.53 -3.96
C GLY A 45 13.74 -3.17 -3.93
N TYR A 46 13.29 -2.30 -4.84
CA TYR A 46 11.91 -1.85 -4.94
C TYR A 46 11.55 -1.44 -6.37
N LEU A 47 10.25 -1.29 -6.64
CA LEU A 47 9.72 -0.62 -7.82
C LEU A 47 8.66 0.41 -7.39
N PHE A 48 8.85 1.66 -7.77
CA PHE A 48 7.86 2.71 -7.56
C PHE A 48 7.14 3.00 -8.88
N LEU A 49 5.87 2.59 -8.97
CA LEU A 49 5.04 2.67 -10.18
C LEU A 49 3.80 3.54 -9.91
N PRO A 50 3.96 4.88 -9.84
CA PRO A 50 2.83 5.78 -9.64
C PRO A 50 1.83 5.66 -10.79
N GLY A 51 0.53 5.63 -10.47
CA GLY A 51 -0.56 5.55 -11.45
C GLY A 51 -0.84 4.16 -12.01
N LEU A 52 -0.14 3.11 -11.54
CA LEU A 52 -0.40 1.74 -11.99
C LEU A 52 -1.79 1.23 -11.55
N LEU A 53 -2.25 1.64 -10.37
CA LEU A 53 -3.54 1.22 -9.82
C LEU A 53 -4.63 2.22 -10.19
N ASP A 54 -5.79 1.69 -10.56
CA ASP A 54 -7.02 2.46 -10.79
C ASP A 54 -7.51 3.08 -9.46
N PRO A 55 -7.60 4.42 -9.35
CA PRO A 55 -8.02 5.10 -8.14
C PRO A 55 -9.39 4.66 -7.62
N ASP A 56 -10.34 4.37 -8.52
CA ASP A 56 -11.70 3.99 -8.13
C ASP A 56 -11.71 2.59 -7.52
N GLN A 57 -10.90 1.67 -8.06
CA GLN A 57 -10.74 0.33 -7.49
C GLN A 57 -10.02 0.35 -6.15
N VAL A 58 -9.01 1.22 -5.99
CA VAL A 58 -8.34 1.43 -4.70
C VAL A 58 -9.33 1.96 -3.66
N GLN A 59 -10.18 2.91 -4.03
CA GLN A 59 -11.21 3.44 -3.14
C GLN A 59 -12.24 2.36 -2.76
N ALA A 60 -12.70 1.55 -3.71
CA ALA A 60 -13.61 0.44 -3.43
C ALA A 60 -13.00 -0.61 -2.49
N ALA A 61 -11.72 -0.97 -2.70
CA ALA A 61 -11.00 -1.89 -1.82
C ALA A 61 -10.82 -1.31 -0.40
N ARG A 62 -10.56 0.00 -0.29
CA ARG A 62 -10.50 0.71 0.98
C ARG A 62 -11.83 0.63 1.72
N THR A 63 -12.95 0.95 1.06
CA THR A 63 -14.29 0.85 1.65
C THR A 63 -14.57 -0.56 2.13
N SER A 64 -14.31 -1.59 1.31
CA SER A 64 -14.51 -2.99 1.71
C SER A 64 -13.67 -3.40 2.93
N SER A 65 -12.45 -2.87 3.07
CA SER A 65 -11.61 -3.12 4.24
C SER A 65 -12.16 -2.46 5.50
N LEU A 66 -12.69 -1.23 5.37
CA LEU A 66 -13.30 -0.51 6.49
C LEU A 66 -14.61 -1.13 6.93
N GLU A 67 -15.43 -1.66 6.02
CA GLU A 67 -16.65 -2.39 6.37
C GLU A 67 -16.35 -3.59 7.27
N ARG A 68 -15.32 -4.37 6.93
CA ARG A 68 -14.88 -5.51 7.77
C ARG A 68 -14.37 -5.07 9.14
N LEU A 69 -13.65 -3.95 9.20
CA LEU A 69 -13.17 -3.41 10.47
C LEU A 69 -14.30 -2.81 11.32
N ALA A 70 -15.38 -2.34 10.69
CA ALA A 70 -16.53 -1.79 11.39
C ALA A 70 -17.28 -2.85 12.20
N GLU A 71 -17.22 -4.12 11.79
CA GLU A 71 -17.75 -5.27 12.53
C GLU A 71 -17.12 -5.42 13.93
N GLN A 72 -15.92 -4.84 14.14
CA GLN A 72 -15.20 -4.87 15.40
C GLN A 72 -15.55 -3.70 16.35
N ASP A 73 -16.52 -2.85 15.98
CA ASP A 73 -17.01 -1.73 16.79
C ASP A 73 -15.88 -0.74 17.20
N LEU A 74 -14.88 -0.56 16.34
CA LEU A 74 -13.70 0.27 16.60
C LEU A 74 -13.90 1.74 16.25
N PHE A 75 -14.81 2.04 15.32
CA PHE A 75 -14.97 3.38 14.76
C PHE A 75 -15.90 4.27 15.58
N LEU A 76 -15.62 5.57 15.57
CA LEU A 76 -16.38 6.59 16.27
C LEU A 76 -17.80 6.70 15.67
N PRO A 77 -18.87 6.48 16.46
CA PRO A 77 -20.23 6.57 15.96
C PRO A 77 -20.59 7.98 15.48
N GLY A 78 -21.47 8.08 14.48
CA GLY A 78 -21.95 9.36 13.94
C GLY A 78 -21.05 9.99 12.88
N HIS A 79 -19.94 9.33 12.52
CA HIS A 79 -19.06 9.74 11.43
C HIS A 79 -19.21 8.81 10.22
N PRO A 80 -19.01 9.33 8.99
CA PRO A 80 -18.86 8.52 7.79
C PRO A 80 -17.76 7.47 7.95
N LEU A 81 -18.01 6.25 7.45
CA LEU A 81 -17.06 5.12 7.58
C LEU A 81 -15.73 5.42 6.88
N ASP A 82 -15.76 6.16 5.78
CA ASP A 82 -14.58 6.52 5.00
C ASP A 82 -13.62 7.47 5.75
N GLU A 83 -14.08 8.18 6.78
CA GLU A 83 -13.19 8.97 7.67
C GLU A 83 -12.33 8.06 8.57
N ALA A 84 -12.74 6.81 8.79
CA ALA A 84 -12.02 5.79 9.57
C ALA A 84 -11.54 6.27 10.95
N LEU A 85 -12.32 7.12 11.62
CA LEU A 85 -12.00 7.67 12.94
C LEU A 85 -12.19 6.61 14.01
N LEU A 86 -11.13 6.32 14.78
CA LEU A 86 -11.20 5.37 15.89
C LEU A 86 -11.84 6.00 17.13
N LYS A 87 -12.52 5.17 17.94
CA LYS A 87 -12.97 5.58 19.28
C LYS A 87 -11.77 5.95 20.17
N PRO A 88 -11.93 6.91 21.10
CA PRO A 88 -10.87 7.23 22.06
C PRO A 88 -10.41 6.00 22.84
N GLY A 89 -9.10 5.82 22.97
CA GLY A 89 -8.50 4.69 23.70
C GLY A 89 -8.41 3.38 22.92
N VAL A 90 -8.95 3.30 21.69
CA VAL A 90 -8.73 2.17 20.78
C VAL A 90 -7.42 2.37 20.02
N ASP A 91 -6.50 1.40 20.13
CA ASP A 91 -5.27 1.36 19.36
C ASP A 91 -5.33 0.24 18.32
N MET A 92 -5.26 0.60 17.04
CA MET A 92 -5.22 -0.33 15.91
C MET A 92 -4.04 -1.31 15.97
N ARG A 93 -2.97 -0.96 16.68
CA ARG A 93 -1.77 -1.81 16.87
C ARG A 93 -2.06 -3.04 17.72
N SER A 94 -3.14 -3.00 18.52
CA SER A 94 -3.61 -4.09 19.39
C SER A 94 -4.79 -4.88 18.79
N ALA A 95 -5.40 -4.39 17.71
CA ALA A 95 -6.44 -5.11 16.97
C ALA A 95 -5.78 -6.20 16.12
N GLY A 96 -5.72 -7.42 16.67
CA GLY A 96 -5.14 -8.59 16.02
C GLY A 96 -5.72 -8.82 14.62
N TYR A 97 -4.84 -8.74 13.63
CA TYR A 97 -4.91 -9.33 12.28
C TYR A 97 -6.34 -9.62 11.75
N ALA A 98 -7.02 -8.60 11.22
CA ALA A 98 -8.33 -8.72 10.56
C ALA A 98 -8.30 -9.45 9.19
N ALA A 99 -7.13 -9.97 8.77
CA ALA A 99 -6.87 -10.48 7.43
C ALA A 99 -6.59 -12.00 7.40
N LEU A 100 -7.37 -12.84 8.08
CA LEU A 100 -7.23 -14.30 7.91
C LEU A 100 -7.94 -14.85 6.66
N ASP A 101 -8.92 -14.10 6.13
CA ASP A 101 -9.67 -14.51 4.94
C ASP A 101 -9.90 -13.32 3.98
N SER A 102 -8.85 -12.94 3.27
CA SER A 102 -8.94 -12.01 2.13
C SER A 102 -9.11 -12.80 0.85
N THR A 103 -10.35 -13.19 0.54
CA THR A 103 -10.72 -13.56 -0.83
C THR A 103 -10.61 -12.32 -1.72
N PRO A 104 -9.80 -12.34 -2.79
CA PRO A 104 -9.64 -11.19 -3.67
C PRO A 104 -10.97 -10.89 -4.37
N ARG A 105 -11.49 -9.67 -4.20
CA ARG A 105 -12.68 -9.19 -4.91
C ARG A 105 -12.37 -8.62 -6.31
N LEU A 106 -11.10 -8.54 -6.66
CA LEU A 106 -10.66 -8.26 -8.02
C LEU A 106 -10.58 -9.59 -8.75
N THR A 107 -11.45 -9.80 -9.74
CA THR A 107 -11.31 -10.90 -10.69
C THR A 107 -10.07 -10.62 -11.53
N ILE A 108 -8.94 -11.18 -11.13
CA ILE A 108 -7.74 -11.19 -11.97
C ILE A 108 -8.06 -12.11 -13.15
N SER A 109 -8.28 -11.55 -14.34
CA SER A 109 -8.39 -12.35 -15.55
C SER A 109 -7.15 -13.24 -15.66
N PRO A 110 -7.31 -14.55 -15.97
CA PRO A 110 -6.19 -15.44 -16.09
C PRO A 110 -5.21 -14.90 -17.13
N CYS A 111 -3.93 -14.85 -16.76
CA CYS A 111 -2.86 -14.40 -17.63
C CYS A 111 -2.78 -15.36 -18.83
N SER A 112 -3.20 -14.88 -20.01
CA SER A 112 -3.19 -15.63 -21.27
C SER A 112 -1.78 -15.98 -21.78
N ILE A 113 -0.73 -15.55 -21.07
CA ILE A 113 0.69 -15.71 -21.43
C ILE A 113 1.34 -16.89 -20.69
N CYS A 114 0.73 -17.41 -19.62
CA CYS A 114 1.35 -18.46 -18.76
C CYS A 114 1.17 -19.91 -19.26
N SER A 115 0.84 -20.13 -20.54
CA SER A 115 0.81 -21.47 -21.12
C SER A 115 2.24 -21.98 -21.37
N THR A 116 2.89 -22.57 -20.37
CA THR A 116 4.05 -23.45 -20.62
C THR A 116 3.58 -24.79 -21.19
N PRO A 117 4.09 -25.25 -22.35
CA PRO A 117 3.86 -26.61 -22.79
C PRO A 117 4.67 -27.57 -21.90
N ALA A 118 3.98 -28.49 -21.23
CA ALA A 118 4.63 -29.64 -20.62
C ALA A 118 5.21 -30.53 -21.74
N THR A 119 6.51 -30.81 -21.66
CA THR A 119 7.17 -31.87 -22.43
C THR A 119 7.07 -33.18 -21.66
#